data_AF-A0A0F6W2L8-F1
#
_entry.id   AF-A0A0F6W2L8-F1
#
_cell.length_a   1.000
_cell.length_b   1.000
_cell.length_c   1.000
_cell.angle_alpha   90.00
_cell.angle_beta   90.00
_cell.angle_gamma   90.00
#
_symmetry.space_group_name_H-M   'P 1'
#
loop_
_entity.id
_entity.type
_entity.pdbx_description
1 polymer ?
#
loop_
_entity_poly.entity_id
_entity_poly.type
_entity_poly.pdbx_seq_one_letter_code
_entity_poly.pdbx_strand_id
1 'polypeptide(L)'
;MADLHQLLSEKAGIHAIAAHLDALDHEERERQANDLSGREQALLWEMAADGPRIDLAHFVPRQRAELEPVHHPGRNTIPTFRYFQHFEKRFCKPRGETGRLFGYNASNASFVHPGYFVAYDTAGHDEWADRGPVVIDYHLVPDEDVPSAWPKVVPNSVGLQRLVYFRTRDFMRRVSQHVSIGRASKEDEHGDRELDFWFTLCRRD
;
A
#
# COMPACT_ATOMS: atom_id res chain seq x y z
N MET A 1 -13.48 -23.30 5.88
CA MET A 1 -13.67 -21.97 5.23
C MET A 1 -12.95 -22.04 3.90
N ALA A 2 -13.43 -21.37 2.86
CA ALA A 2 -12.68 -21.27 1.60
C ALA A 2 -11.35 -20.57 1.86
N ASP A 3 -10.31 -20.89 1.10
CA ASP A 3 -9.02 -20.20 1.16
C ASP A 3 -8.97 -19.10 0.10
N LEU A 4 -8.27 -17.99 0.34
CA LEU A 4 -8.16 -16.88 -0.62
C LEU A 4 -7.54 -17.35 -1.96
N HIS A 5 -6.57 -18.26 -1.91
CA HIS A 5 -5.98 -18.89 -3.10
C HIS A 5 -7.04 -19.60 -3.95
N GLN A 6 -7.97 -20.32 -3.30
CA GLN A 6 -9.06 -21.03 -3.99
C GLN A 6 -10.01 -20.03 -4.66
N LEU A 7 -10.42 -18.97 -3.94
CA LEU A 7 -11.31 -17.94 -4.49
C LEU A 7 -10.69 -17.24 -5.71
N LEU A 8 -9.38 -16.97 -5.68
CA LEU A 8 -8.66 -16.41 -6.83
C LEU A 8 -8.55 -17.40 -7.98
N SER A 9 -8.27 -18.68 -7.71
CA SER A 9 -8.20 -19.74 -8.71
C SER A 9 -9.54 -19.93 -9.44
N GLU A 10 -10.65 -19.89 -8.69
CA GLU A 10 -12.02 -19.97 -9.20
C GLU A 10 -12.51 -18.66 -9.81
N LYS A 11 -11.72 -17.58 -9.73
CA LYS A 11 -12.08 -16.21 -10.15
C LYS A 11 -13.41 -15.75 -9.53
N ALA A 12 -13.62 -16.03 -8.25
CA ALA A 12 -14.77 -15.54 -7.51
C ALA A 12 -14.82 -14.00 -7.58
N GLY A 13 -16.00 -13.41 -7.75
CA GLY A 13 -16.11 -11.95 -7.88
C GLY A 13 -15.52 -11.19 -6.68
N ILE A 14 -15.07 -9.95 -6.90
CA ILE A 14 -14.39 -9.13 -5.88
C ILE A 14 -15.19 -8.99 -4.58
N HIS A 15 -16.53 -8.95 -4.65
CA HIS A 15 -17.39 -8.92 -3.47
C HIS A 15 -17.35 -10.22 -2.64
N ALA A 16 -17.19 -11.39 -3.28
CA ALA A 16 -17.05 -12.66 -2.57
C ALA A 16 -15.68 -12.75 -1.88
N ILE A 17 -14.62 -12.28 -2.54
CA ILE A 17 -13.28 -12.15 -1.94
C ILE A 17 -13.32 -11.20 -0.73
N ALA A 18 -13.96 -10.04 -0.89
CA ALA A 18 -14.11 -9.07 0.19
C ALA A 18 -14.85 -9.67 1.39
N ALA A 19 -16.01 -10.30 1.14
CA ALA A 19 -16.83 -10.92 2.19
C ALA A 19 -16.09 -12.05 2.92
N HIS A 20 -15.30 -12.84 2.19
CA HIS A 20 -14.43 -13.85 2.78
C HIS A 20 -13.41 -13.23 3.73
N LEU A 21 -12.62 -12.26 3.25
CA LEU A 21 -11.58 -11.58 4.04
C LEU A 21 -12.14 -10.86 5.27
N ASP A 22 -13.31 -10.24 5.13
CA ASP A 22 -13.95 -9.49 6.22
C ASP A 22 -14.57 -10.43 7.28
N ALA A 23 -14.84 -11.69 6.95
CA ALA A 23 -15.34 -12.70 7.89
C ALA A 23 -14.23 -13.40 8.68
N LEU A 24 -12.97 -13.33 8.22
CA LEU A 24 -11.81 -13.85 8.94
C LEU A 24 -11.48 -12.98 10.15
N ASP A 25 -10.85 -13.57 11.17
CA ASP A 25 -10.16 -12.79 12.19
C ASP A 25 -8.93 -12.08 11.61
N HIS A 26 -8.32 -11.22 12.41
CA HIS A 26 -7.21 -10.39 11.97
C HIS A 26 -5.98 -11.22 11.53
N GLU A 27 -5.62 -12.24 12.29
CA GLU A 27 -4.41 -13.04 12.05
C GLU A 27 -4.55 -13.82 10.73
N GLU A 28 -5.70 -14.48 10.53
CA GLU A 28 -5.94 -15.27 9.33
C GLU A 28 -6.10 -14.40 8.08
N ARG A 29 -6.70 -13.21 8.22
CA ARG A 29 -6.77 -12.22 7.13
C ARG A 29 -5.39 -11.73 6.71
N GLU A 30 -4.54 -11.36 7.66
CA GLU A 30 -3.17 -10.93 7.40
C GLU A 30 -2.37 -12.07 6.74
N ARG A 31 -2.49 -13.30 7.27
CA ARG A 31 -1.83 -14.49 6.73
C ARG A 31 -2.21 -14.74 5.28
N GLN A 32 -3.50 -14.81 4.97
CA GLN A 32 -3.98 -15.09 3.61
C GLN A 32 -3.61 -13.98 2.62
N ALA A 33 -3.78 -12.71 3.01
CA ALA A 33 -3.40 -11.58 2.15
C ALA A 33 -1.90 -11.54 1.85
N ASN A 34 -1.06 -11.97 2.79
CA ASN A 34 0.40 -11.93 2.67
C ASN A 34 1.02 -13.23 2.12
N ASP A 35 0.25 -14.26 1.81
CA ASP A 35 0.77 -15.52 1.22
C ASP A 35 0.52 -15.64 -0.30
N LEU A 36 -0.23 -14.72 -0.89
CA LEU A 36 -0.52 -14.70 -2.33
C LEU A 36 0.75 -14.67 -3.18
N SER A 37 0.81 -15.42 -4.28
CA SER A 37 1.88 -15.34 -5.29
C SER A 37 1.82 -14.04 -6.10
N GLY A 38 2.86 -13.75 -6.90
CA GLY A 38 2.85 -12.57 -7.78
C GLY A 38 1.73 -12.59 -8.82
N ARG A 39 1.42 -13.76 -9.37
CA ARG A 39 0.31 -13.94 -10.31
C ARG A 39 -1.05 -13.71 -9.65
N GLU A 40 -1.19 -14.14 -8.40
CA GLU A 40 -2.42 -13.95 -7.63
C GLU A 40 -2.63 -12.49 -7.24
N GLN A 41 -1.56 -11.78 -6.85
CA GLN A 41 -1.65 -10.34 -6.58
C GLN A 41 -1.96 -9.53 -7.85
N ALA A 42 -1.40 -9.91 -9.00
CA ALA A 42 -1.76 -9.30 -10.29
C ALA A 42 -3.24 -9.55 -10.63
N LEU A 43 -3.74 -10.77 -10.46
CA LEU A 43 -5.15 -11.08 -10.66
C LEU A 43 -6.05 -10.29 -9.70
N LEU A 44 -5.69 -10.23 -8.42
CA LEU A 44 -6.42 -9.47 -7.41
C LEU A 44 -6.45 -7.97 -7.74
N TRP A 45 -5.36 -7.41 -8.26
CA TRP A 45 -5.28 -6.03 -8.73
C TRP A 45 -6.32 -5.74 -9.81
N GLU A 46 -6.39 -6.59 -10.85
CA GLU A 46 -7.38 -6.44 -11.91
C GLU A 46 -8.81 -6.54 -11.38
N MET A 47 -9.09 -7.54 -10.55
CA MET A 47 -10.42 -7.74 -9.96
C MET A 47 -10.84 -6.59 -9.04
N ALA A 48 -9.89 -5.95 -8.36
CA ALA A 48 -10.16 -4.82 -7.48
C ALA A 48 -10.56 -3.55 -8.24
N ALA A 49 -10.42 -3.49 -9.57
CA ALA A 49 -10.94 -2.40 -10.39
C ALA A 49 -12.47 -2.25 -10.25
N ASP A 50 -13.17 -3.39 -10.18
CA ASP A 50 -14.62 -3.47 -10.04
C ASP A 50 -15.08 -3.41 -8.57
N GLY A 51 -14.13 -3.23 -7.64
CA GLY A 51 -14.39 -3.15 -6.21
C GLY A 51 -14.85 -1.77 -5.73
N PRO A 52 -15.17 -1.63 -4.43
CA PRO A 52 -15.45 -0.32 -3.85
C PRO A 52 -14.25 0.62 -3.98
N ARG A 53 -14.50 1.91 -4.23
CA ARG A 53 -13.44 2.94 -4.25
C ARG A 53 -12.65 2.95 -2.94
N ILE A 54 -11.32 3.00 -3.02
CA ILE A 54 -10.45 3.26 -1.86
C ILE A 54 -10.36 4.76 -1.57
N ASP A 55 -10.24 5.14 -0.31
CA ASP A 55 -10.00 6.51 0.14
C ASP A 55 -8.94 6.52 1.25
N LEU A 56 -8.51 7.71 1.69
CA LEU A 56 -7.53 7.84 2.77
C LEU A 56 -8.01 7.25 4.11
N ALA A 57 -9.33 7.21 4.34
CA ALA A 57 -9.91 6.63 5.54
C ALA A 57 -9.77 5.10 5.59
N HIS A 58 -9.53 4.45 4.44
CA HIS A 58 -9.12 3.05 4.41
C HIS A 58 -7.75 2.85 5.09
N PHE A 59 -6.79 3.75 4.89
CA PHE A 59 -5.45 3.63 5.47
C PHE A 59 -5.39 4.07 6.92
N VAL A 60 -6.00 5.22 7.24
CA VAL A 60 -6.09 5.74 8.59
C VAL A 60 -7.55 6.09 8.89
N PRO A 61 -8.27 5.26 9.67
CA PRO A 61 -9.65 5.54 10.03
C PRO A 61 -9.83 6.95 10.60
N ARG A 62 -10.95 7.59 10.28
CA ARG A 62 -11.20 9.01 10.63
C ARG A 62 -11.08 9.27 12.13
N GLN A 63 -11.44 8.27 12.93
CA GLN A 63 -11.46 8.29 14.40
C GLN A 63 -10.06 8.21 15.04
N ARG A 64 -9.03 7.78 14.32
CA ARG A 64 -7.65 7.76 14.83
C ARG A 64 -7.20 9.16 15.18
N ALA A 65 -6.33 9.33 16.15
CA ALA A 65 -5.75 10.63 16.46
C ALA A 65 -4.75 11.06 15.37
N GLU A 66 -4.44 12.35 15.34
CA GLU A 66 -3.29 12.86 14.56
C GLU A 66 -2.00 12.24 15.10
N LEU A 67 -1.05 11.95 14.20
CA LEU A 67 0.22 11.30 14.54
C LEU A 67 0.08 9.94 15.26
N GLU A 68 -1.11 9.33 15.26
CA GLU A 68 -1.27 7.95 15.72
C GLU A 68 -0.92 7.00 14.56
N PRO A 69 0.12 6.15 14.70
CA PRO A 69 0.51 5.24 13.63
C PRO A 69 -0.53 4.14 13.42
N VAL A 70 -0.89 3.90 12.16
CA VAL A 70 -1.67 2.73 11.73
C VAL A 70 -0.78 1.82 10.91
N HIS A 71 -0.75 0.55 11.28
CA HIS A 71 0.16 -0.45 10.75
C HIS A 71 -0.51 -1.28 9.66
N HIS A 72 0.20 -1.43 8.54
CA HIS A 72 -0.26 -2.19 7.38
C HIS A 72 0.82 -3.19 6.96
N PRO A 73 0.92 -4.35 7.62
CA PRO A 73 1.74 -5.46 7.16
C PRO A 73 1.35 -5.87 5.75
N GLY A 74 2.36 -6.18 4.95
CA GLY A 74 2.19 -6.45 3.55
C GLY A 74 3.25 -7.39 3.01
N ARG A 75 3.01 -7.84 1.78
CA ARG A 75 4.01 -8.57 1.00
C ARG A 75 4.01 -8.13 -0.45
N ASN A 76 5.18 -7.74 -0.94
CA ASN A 76 5.39 -7.34 -2.33
C ASN A 76 5.82 -8.51 -3.23
N THR A 77 5.83 -8.28 -4.53
CA THR A 77 6.20 -9.27 -5.56
C THR A 77 7.53 -8.97 -6.23
N ILE A 78 8.37 -8.09 -5.65
CA ILE A 78 9.65 -7.74 -6.27
C ILE A 78 10.58 -8.96 -6.31
N PRO A 79 11.45 -9.08 -7.32
CA PRO A 79 12.32 -10.23 -7.51
C PRO A 79 13.49 -10.21 -6.51
N THR A 80 13.21 -10.56 -5.26
CA THR A 80 14.16 -10.64 -4.14
C THR A 80 13.86 -11.88 -3.29
N PHE A 81 14.69 -12.15 -2.28
CA PHE A 81 14.43 -13.22 -1.32
C PHE A 81 13.14 -12.96 -0.55
N ARG A 82 12.36 -14.02 -0.29
CA ARG A 82 11.05 -13.93 0.39
C ARG A 82 11.11 -13.13 1.71
N TYR A 83 12.20 -13.23 2.45
CA TYR A 83 12.44 -12.45 3.66
C TYR A 83 12.33 -10.92 3.45
N PHE A 84 12.78 -10.41 2.29
CA PHE A 84 12.73 -8.99 1.93
C PHE A 84 11.44 -8.59 1.19
N GLN A 85 10.57 -9.55 0.87
CA GLN A 85 9.27 -9.27 0.28
C GLN A 85 8.24 -8.85 1.33
N HIS A 86 8.44 -9.20 2.59
CA HIS A 86 7.60 -8.75 3.70
C HIS A 86 8.05 -7.38 4.22
N PHE A 87 7.06 -6.53 4.47
CA PHE A 87 7.25 -5.17 4.95
C PHE A 87 5.97 -4.69 5.66
N GLU A 88 6.03 -3.51 6.24
CA GLU A 88 4.88 -2.83 6.81
C GLU A 88 4.88 -1.38 6.37
N LYS A 89 3.77 -0.90 5.82
CA LYS A 89 3.56 0.55 5.69
C LYS A 89 2.98 1.05 6.99
N ARG A 90 3.56 2.12 7.53
CA ARG A 90 3.01 2.81 8.69
C ARG A 90 2.51 4.16 8.23
N PHE A 91 1.23 4.41 8.46
CA PHE A 91 0.56 5.66 8.08
C PHE A 91 0.18 6.45 9.33
N CYS A 92 0.09 7.77 9.21
CA CYS A 92 -0.57 8.62 10.20
C CYS A 92 -1.23 9.82 9.52
N LYS A 93 -2.15 10.45 10.23
CA LYS A 93 -2.65 11.77 9.84
C LYS A 93 -1.63 12.85 10.24
N PRO A 94 -1.32 13.82 9.36
CA PRO A 94 -0.61 15.04 9.75
C PRO A 94 -1.43 15.86 10.76
N ARG A 95 -0.81 16.86 11.39
CA ARG A 95 -1.50 17.76 12.33
C ARG A 95 -2.29 18.82 11.58
N GLY A 96 -3.57 19.02 11.93
CA GLY A 96 -4.36 20.14 11.42
C GLY A 96 -4.68 20.10 9.92
N GLU A 97 -4.31 19.03 9.20
CA GLU A 97 -4.52 18.91 7.77
C GLU A 97 -5.34 17.68 7.40
N THR A 98 -6.25 17.88 6.44
CA THR A 98 -7.08 16.84 5.86
C THR A 98 -6.81 16.78 4.36
N GLY A 99 -6.56 15.58 3.82
CA GLY A 99 -6.38 15.39 2.36
C GLY A 99 -5.09 14.67 1.98
N ARG A 100 -4.18 14.47 2.94
CA ARG A 100 -3.01 13.60 2.77
C ARG A 100 -2.71 12.82 4.04
N LEU A 101 -1.92 11.76 3.90
CA LEU A 101 -1.36 10.97 4.99
C LEU A 101 0.15 10.93 4.84
N PHE A 102 0.84 10.85 5.98
CA PHE A 102 2.27 10.58 6.01
C PHE A 102 2.52 9.13 6.29
N GLY A 103 3.61 8.59 5.76
CA GLY A 103 4.03 7.25 6.13
C GLY A 103 5.43 6.90 5.70
N TYR A 104 5.83 5.69 6.09
CA TYR A 104 7.08 5.09 5.65
C TYR A 104 6.97 3.58 5.55
N ASN A 105 7.86 2.96 4.77
CA ASN A 105 8.02 1.49 4.75
C ASN A 105 8.99 1.03 5.84
N ALA A 106 8.48 0.28 6.82
CA ALA A 106 9.27 -0.50 7.73
C ALA A 106 9.54 -1.87 7.08
N SER A 107 10.78 -2.10 6.63
CA SER A 107 11.16 -3.34 5.95
C SER A 107 12.24 -4.10 6.71
N ASN A 108 12.43 -5.36 6.33
CA ASN A 108 13.50 -6.20 6.84
C ASN A 108 14.90 -5.84 6.28
N ALA A 109 14.98 -4.87 5.37
CA ALA A 109 16.22 -4.38 4.78
C ALA A 109 16.75 -3.16 5.56
N SER A 110 17.21 -3.38 6.80
CA SER A 110 17.65 -2.31 7.71
C SER A 110 18.82 -1.45 7.19
N PHE A 111 19.52 -1.90 6.15
CA PHE A 111 20.59 -1.16 5.48
C PHE A 111 20.07 -0.10 4.49
N VAL A 112 18.77 -0.12 4.16
CA VAL A 112 18.11 0.92 3.37
C VAL A 112 17.34 1.81 4.33
N HIS A 113 17.54 3.14 4.24
CA HIS A 113 16.74 4.07 5.03
C HIS A 113 15.24 3.84 4.77
N PRO A 114 14.39 4.05 5.79
CA PRO A 114 12.97 3.83 5.63
C PRO A 114 12.41 4.74 4.53
N GLY A 115 11.78 4.15 3.52
CA GLY A 115 11.22 4.89 2.39
C GLY A 115 9.99 5.65 2.82
N TYR A 116 10.16 6.93 3.11
CA TYR A 116 9.08 7.86 3.48
C TYR A 116 8.23 8.21 2.27
N PHE A 117 6.96 8.50 2.47
CA PHE A 117 6.02 8.84 1.42
C PHE A 117 4.91 9.75 1.94
N VAL A 118 4.19 10.37 1.00
CA VAL A 118 2.91 11.04 1.24
C VAL A 118 1.83 10.32 0.42
N ALA A 119 0.69 10.00 1.03
CA ALA A 119 -0.44 9.40 0.33
C ALA A 119 -1.59 10.40 0.19
N TYR A 120 -2.19 10.49 -1.00
CA TYR A 120 -3.25 11.44 -1.33
C TYR A 120 -4.20 10.90 -2.40
N ASP A 121 -5.37 11.53 -2.55
CA ASP A 121 -6.36 11.17 -3.56
C ASP A 121 -5.88 11.61 -4.95
N THR A 122 -6.11 10.78 -5.97
CA THR A 122 -5.67 11.06 -7.35
C THR A 122 -6.64 11.96 -8.13
N ALA A 123 -7.75 12.39 -7.53
CA ALA A 123 -8.69 13.32 -8.15
C ALA A 123 -7.97 14.59 -8.66
N GLY A 124 -8.24 14.93 -9.93
CA GLY A 124 -7.57 16.05 -10.61
C GLY A 124 -6.37 15.65 -11.47
N HIS A 125 -5.96 14.38 -11.44
CA HIS A 125 -4.96 13.81 -12.35
C HIS A 125 -5.63 12.90 -13.39
N ASP A 126 -6.04 13.47 -14.52
CA ASP A 126 -6.74 12.74 -15.58
C ASP A 126 -5.89 11.57 -16.12
N GLU A 127 -4.57 11.72 -16.15
CA GLU A 127 -3.62 10.68 -16.57
C GLU A 127 -3.55 9.47 -15.63
N TRP A 128 -4.13 9.56 -14.42
CA TRP A 128 -4.15 8.52 -13.40
C TRP A 128 -5.54 7.92 -13.16
N ALA A 129 -6.56 8.34 -13.91
CA ALA A 129 -7.95 7.96 -13.68
C ALA A 129 -8.16 6.44 -13.49
N ASP A 130 -7.47 5.61 -14.27
CA ASP A 130 -7.62 4.15 -14.23
C ASP A 130 -6.61 3.44 -13.32
N ARG A 131 -5.64 4.18 -12.76
CA ARG A 131 -4.53 3.60 -11.99
C ARG A 131 -4.93 3.29 -10.54
N GLY A 132 -5.83 4.09 -9.97
CA GLY A 132 -6.33 3.91 -8.61
C GLY A 132 -6.63 5.25 -7.96
N PRO A 133 -7.67 5.35 -7.10
CA PRO A 133 -8.14 6.63 -6.56
C PRO A 133 -7.26 7.18 -5.41
N VAL A 134 -6.26 6.43 -4.95
CA VAL A 134 -5.25 6.89 -3.98
C VAL A 134 -3.88 6.50 -4.50
N VAL A 135 -2.92 7.41 -4.35
CA VAL A 135 -1.51 7.20 -4.66
C VAL A 135 -0.67 7.32 -3.39
N ILE A 136 0.33 6.47 -3.25
CA ILE A 136 1.43 6.57 -2.29
C ILE A 136 2.63 7.09 -3.06
N ASP A 137 2.98 8.35 -2.85
CA ASP A 137 3.98 9.06 -3.63
C ASP A 137 5.31 9.17 -2.87
N TYR A 138 6.37 8.58 -3.43
CA TYR A 138 7.72 8.60 -2.87
C TYR A 138 8.59 9.76 -3.37
N HIS A 139 8.07 10.58 -4.30
CA HIS A 139 8.68 11.87 -4.61
C HIS A 139 8.52 12.84 -3.46
N LEU A 140 7.44 12.66 -2.70
CA LEU A 140 7.12 13.45 -1.52
C LEU A 140 7.58 12.72 -0.26
N VAL A 141 8.05 13.49 0.70
CA VAL A 141 8.26 13.03 2.07
C VAL A 141 7.49 13.96 3.00
N PRO A 142 7.16 13.52 4.22
CA PRO A 142 6.54 14.40 5.22
C PRO A 142 7.31 15.71 5.34
N ASP A 143 6.59 16.82 5.20
CA ASP A 143 7.07 18.19 5.33
C ASP A 143 6.73 18.81 6.70
N GLU A 144 5.97 18.08 7.52
CA GLU A 144 5.66 18.40 8.91
C GLU A 144 6.06 17.28 9.87
N ASP A 145 5.70 17.43 11.14
CA ASP A 145 5.96 16.46 12.20
C ASP A 145 5.37 15.09 11.87
N VAL A 146 6.17 14.06 12.12
CA VAL A 146 5.78 12.65 12.10
C VAL A 146 5.75 12.12 13.54
N PRO A 147 5.12 10.95 13.79
CA PRO A 147 5.13 10.33 15.12
C PRO A 147 6.56 10.22 15.65
N SER A 148 6.80 10.67 16.89
CA SER A 148 8.16 10.79 17.45
C SER A 148 8.93 9.46 17.56
N ALA A 149 8.21 8.33 17.57
CA ALA A 149 8.78 6.99 17.59
C ALA A 149 9.27 6.51 16.21
N TRP A 150 8.95 7.23 15.13
CA TRP A 150 9.40 6.86 13.79
C TRP A 150 10.88 7.21 13.57
N PRO A 151 11.57 6.51 12.66
CA PRO A 151 12.94 6.86 12.27
C PRO A 151 13.02 8.28 11.72
N LYS A 152 14.20 8.91 11.77
CA LYS A 152 14.38 10.25 11.18
C LYS A 152 13.97 10.27 9.71
N VAL A 153 13.19 11.28 9.31
CA VAL A 153 12.81 11.52 7.91
C VAL A 153 14.07 11.84 7.10
N VAL A 154 14.29 11.07 6.04
CA VAL A 154 15.35 11.30 5.06
C VAL A 154 14.72 11.28 3.67
N PRO A 155 14.96 12.31 2.83
CA PRO A 155 14.46 12.31 1.46
C PRO A 155 14.89 11.06 0.67
N ASN A 156 13.98 10.54 -0.16
CA ASN A 156 14.25 9.37 -1.00
C ASN A 156 15.26 9.64 -2.14
N SER A 157 15.67 10.89 -2.35
CA SER A 157 16.70 11.29 -3.32
C SER A 157 18.14 11.08 -2.84
N VAL A 158 18.32 10.77 -1.55
CA VAL A 158 19.64 10.60 -0.92
C VAL A 158 19.95 9.10 -0.74
N GLY A 159 21.22 8.72 -0.62
CA GLY A 159 21.62 7.38 -0.17
C GLY A 159 21.14 6.19 -1.02
N LEU A 160 21.09 5.00 -0.41
CA LEU A 160 20.66 3.75 -1.05
C LEU A 160 19.14 3.72 -1.32
N GLN A 161 18.34 4.47 -0.55
CA GLN A 161 16.90 4.58 -0.76
C GLN A 161 16.56 5.18 -2.13
N ARG A 162 17.49 5.90 -2.75
CA ARG A 162 17.36 6.38 -4.13
C ARG A 162 17.20 5.26 -5.15
N LEU A 163 17.77 4.09 -4.93
CA LEU A 163 17.63 2.98 -5.87
C LEU A 163 16.29 2.25 -5.71
N VAL A 164 15.63 2.41 -4.57
CA VAL A 164 14.44 1.64 -4.18
C VAL A 164 13.17 2.47 -4.35
N TYR A 165 13.14 3.70 -3.85
CA TYR A 165 11.91 4.52 -3.77
C TYR A 165 11.97 5.79 -4.63
N PHE A 166 13.13 6.19 -5.12
CA PHE A 166 13.19 7.39 -5.94
C PHE A 166 12.44 7.18 -7.24
N ARG A 167 11.55 8.14 -7.52
CA ARG A 167 10.68 8.16 -8.68
C ARG A 167 9.61 7.08 -8.73
N THR A 168 9.22 6.51 -7.58
CA THR A 168 8.15 5.52 -7.54
C THR A 168 6.86 6.12 -7.03
N ARG A 169 5.74 5.63 -7.54
CA ARG A 169 4.40 5.86 -6.98
C ARG A 169 3.71 4.51 -6.87
N ASP A 170 3.01 4.25 -5.78
CA ASP A 170 2.15 3.08 -5.69
C ASP A 170 0.69 3.51 -5.80
N PHE A 171 -0.01 3.04 -6.83
CA PHE A 171 -1.45 3.27 -6.95
C PHE A 171 -2.21 2.18 -6.23
N MET A 172 -3.28 2.56 -5.54
CA MET A 172 -3.95 1.69 -4.58
C MET A 172 -5.39 1.37 -5.00
N ARG A 173 -5.82 0.14 -4.73
CA ARG A 173 -7.21 -0.32 -4.86
C ARG A 173 -7.65 -1.02 -3.57
N ARG A 174 -8.94 -0.94 -3.26
CA ARG A 174 -9.53 -1.61 -2.09
C ARG A 174 -9.87 -3.06 -2.46
N VAL A 175 -9.57 -3.98 -1.57
CA VAL A 175 -9.98 -5.38 -1.69
C VAL A 175 -11.10 -5.69 -0.70
N SER A 176 -10.93 -5.33 0.57
CA SER A 176 -11.91 -5.58 1.63
C SER A 176 -11.97 -4.40 2.62
N GLN A 177 -12.57 -4.52 3.80
CA GLN A 177 -12.52 -3.49 4.83
C GLN A 177 -11.11 -3.15 5.30
N HIS A 178 -10.23 -4.15 5.39
CA HIS A 178 -8.87 -4.01 5.91
C HIS A 178 -7.79 -4.33 4.89
N VAL A 179 -8.15 -4.97 3.78
CA VAL A 179 -7.18 -5.35 2.75
C VAL A 179 -7.22 -4.38 1.58
N SER A 180 -6.03 -3.94 1.16
CA SER A 180 -5.80 -3.22 -0.09
C SER A 180 -4.71 -3.89 -0.90
N ILE A 181 -4.69 -3.57 -2.20
CA ILE A 181 -3.69 -4.01 -3.16
C ILE A 181 -3.11 -2.78 -3.84
N GLY A 182 -1.79 -2.72 -3.98
CA GLY A 182 -1.09 -1.67 -4.69
C GLY A 182 -0.33 -2.19 -5.90
N ARG A 183 -0.17 -1.34 -6.92
CA ARG A 183 0.72 -1.56 -8.06
C ARG A 183 1.71 -0.41 -8.16
N ALA A 184 2.99 -0.74 -8.28
CA ALA A 184 4.05 0.25 -8.41
C ALA A 184 4.10 0.82 -9.84
N SER A 185 4.40 2.11 -9.95
CA SER A 185 4.86 2.77 -11.16
C SER A 185 6.22 3.42 -10.91
N LYS A 186 6.91 3.76 -12.00
CA LYS A 186 8.13 4.53 -11.95
C LYS A 186 8.11 5.65 -12.98
N GLU A 187 8.39 6.87 -12.55
CA GLU A 187 8.51 8.03 -13.42
C GLU A 187 9.80 7.94 -14.25
N ASP A 188 9.63 8.05 -15.57
CA ASP A 188 10.68 8.24 -16.56
C ASP A 188 10.39 9.46 -17.44
N GLU A 189 11.15 9.63 -18.54
CA GLU A 189 11.01 10.77 -19.44
C GLU A 189 9.66 10.83 -20.18
N HIS A 190 8.88 9.75 -20.15
CA HIS A 190 7.56 9.64 -20.75
C HIS A 190 6.43 9.66 -19.70
N GLY A 191 6.75 9.95 -18.44
CA GLY A 191 5.82 9.98 -17.32
C GLY A 191 5.86 8.70 -16.48
N ASP A 192 4.78 8.41 -15.76
CA ASP A 192 4.71 7.22 -14.90
C ASP A 192 4.48 5.94 -15.72
N ARG A 193 5.49 5.09 -15.80
CA ARG A 193 5.38 3.75 -16.35
C ARG A 193 4.97 2.75 -15.28
N GLU A 194 3.88 2.01 -15.50
CA GLU A 194 3.46 0.94 -14.60
C GLU A 194 4.49 -0.21 -14.59
N LEU A 195 4.68 -0.81 -13.42
CA LEU A 195 5.54 -1.97 -13.21
C LEU A 195 4.68 -3.19 -12.90
N ASP A 196 5.21 -4.37 -13.20
CA ASP A 196 4.61 -5.65 -12.82
C ASP A 196 5.05 -6.05 -11.40
N PHE A 197 4.96 -5.07 -10.49
CA PHE A 197 5.21 -5.23 -9.07
C PHE A 197 3.96 -4.82 -8.30
N TRP A 198 3.39 -5.79 -7.60
CA TRP A 198 2.23 -5.63 -6.75
C TRP A 198 2.61 -5.83 -5.29
N PHE A 199 1.75 -5.36 -4.41
CA PHE A 199 1.83 -5.69 -2.99
C PHE A 199 0.45 -5.64 -2.34
N THR A 200 0.22 -6.52 -1.39
CA THR A 200 -0.94 -6.47 -0.50
C THR A 200 -0.60 -5.69 0.77
N LEU A 201 -1.62 -5.09 1.38
CA LEU A 201 -1.57 -4.51 2.72
C LEU A 201 -2.79 -4.98 3.51
N CYS A 202 -2.60 -5.37 4.75
CA CYS A 202 -3.68 -5.67 5.70
C CYS A 202 -3.60 -4.67 6.87
N ARG A 203 -4.59 -3.79 7.01
CA ARG A 203 -4.65 -2.83 8.11
C ARG A 203 -4.87 -3.54 9.45
N ARG A 204 -4.06 -3.19 10.45
CA ARG A 204 -4.33 -3.49 11.86
C ARG A 204 -5.25 -2.42 12.46
N ASP A 205 -6.34 -2.85 13.08
CA ASP A 205 -7.25 -1.99 13.85
C ASP A 205 -6.79 -1.82 15.30
#